data_AF-A0A9D5UR09-F1
#
_entry.id   AF-A0A9D5UR09-F1
#
_cell.length_a   1.000
_cell.length_b   1.000
_cell.length_c   1.000
_cell.angle_alpha   90.00
_cell.angle_beta   90.00
_cell.angle_gamma   90.00
#
_symmetry.space_group_name_H-M   'P 1'
#
loop_
_entity.id
_entity.type
_entity.pdbx_description
1 polymer ?
#
loop_
_entity_poly.entity_id
_entity_poly.type
_entity_poly.pdbx_seq_one_letter_code
_entity_poly.pdbx_strand_id
1 'polypeptide(L)'
;MVHPGIIIRLLCFCLLLPLGGGLLAGELLYPQQDPLPAERKPNRSDWLQLIREQIPPLRQERGKRWPLVAFALIGSEPYSDEALQLLLARGIVPFLPLSSAALPSARRLQALGAPVILFDGRNGSWPYTLETDKNQWAYQYPAELKVNPQWLDLPVPTLFRGWAKAAEQLRLTLQGLRQEGVTVQALWLDYENEPSQADYYAAILSPLGRTSLPEQILRDEKSFRHYCRQLWAQLLSAYIAAPSREIFPTLSITNWIATLSSVEMPVLGWQNEPHPPSGNTLFTATNPVAYGIDTAYLALWKPSYPLDQEHVDQFYTHILLRQVSADSFNRQKQAPYLESVPWVARWVADHPKQKVPIMSRERYRETLRHLWLRGIAGMQVFNPVNRADQIGMAVAELQDAVAVYDEMLLYRPFLEKGTPLQLSIPEIQADGPLWSGLRLQNEAIVRMFWQGQPQGALTIEPWPEGRITLTPPSRGATFHLRFNKEEKSVQIVSIKPS
;
A
#
# COMPACT_ATOMS: atom_id res chain seq x y z
N MET A 1 36.73 44.16 -60.64
CA MET A 1 37.14 45.56 -60.37
C MET A 1 36.41 46.03 -59.11
N VAL A 2 37.19 46.26 -58.05
CA VAL A 2 37.01 47.15 -56.88
C VAL A 2 35.67 47.13 -56.09
N HIS A 3 35.74 46.53 -54.88
CA HIS A 3 35.24 46.88 -53.52
C HIS A 3 34.51 48.24 -53.26
N PRO A 4 33.94 48.54 -52.04
CA PRO A 4 34.00 47.86 -50.72
C PRO A 4 32.69 47.86 -49.89
N GLY A 5 32.71 47.31 -48.66
CA GLY A 5 31.80 47.76 -47.58
C GLY A 5 31.56 46.79 -46.41
N ILE A 6 32.47 46.74 -45.43
CA ILE A 6 32.29 46.09 -44.11
C ILE A 6 31.53 47.05 -43.19
N ILE A 7 30.41 46.63 -42.57
CA ILE A 7 29.93 47.18 -41.28
C ILE A 7 29.30 46.08 -40.39
N ILE A 8 30.05 45.76 -39.34
CA ILE A 8 29.73 45.37 -37.95
C ILE A 8 28.23 45.28 -37.59
N ARG A 9 27.76 44.09 -37.18
CA ARG A 9 26.50 43.91 -36.42
C ARG A 9 26.78 43.99 -34.91
N LEU A 10 26.26 45.03 -34.27
CA LEU A 10 26.16 45.17 -32.83
C LEU A 10 24.82 44.61 -32.34
N LEU A 11 24.87 43.92 -31.20
CA LEU A 11 23.73 43.40 -30.45
C LEU A 11 22.73 44.50 -30.07
N CYS A 12 21.44 44.22 -30.24
CA CYS A 12 20.38 44.76 -29.39
C CYS A 12 19.52 43.60 -28.88
N PHE A 13 19.60 43.40 -27.57
CA PHE A 13 18.73 42.57 -26.75
C PHE A 13 17.30 43.11 -26.83
N CYS A 14 16.36 42.30 -27.31
CA CYS A 14 14.94 42.46 -27.00
C CYS A 14 14.47 41.23 -26.23
N LEU A 15 14.23 41.44 -24.93
CA LEU A 15 13.48 40.55 -24.05
C LEU A 15 12.10 40.27 -24.66
N LEU A 16 11.86 39.02 -25.04
CA LEU A 16 10.53 38.47 -25.25
C LEU A 16 10.31 37.39 -24.19
N LEU A 17 9.55 37.76 -23.16
CA LEU A 17 8.91 36.84 -22.22
C LEU A 17 7.90 35.97 -22.98
N PRO A 18 7.93 34.63 -22.86
CA PRO A 18 6.79 33.82 -23.27
C PRO A 18 5.76 33.86 -22.15
N LEU A 19 4.78 34.75 -22.30
CA LEU A 19 3.44 34.58 -21.75
C LEU A 19 2.78 33.40 -22.47
N GLY A 20 2.20 32.47 -21.71
CA GLY A 20 1.17 31.56 -22.22
C GLY A 20 1.68 30.29 -22.94
N GLY A 21 2.21 29.34 -22.17
CA GLY A 21 2.30 27.94 -22.59
C GLY A 21 1.26 27.13 -21.83
N GLY A 22 0.06 26.98 -22.39
CA GLY A 22 -0.88 25.95 -21.95
C GLY A 22 -0.22 24.58 -22.15
N LEU A 23 0.12 23.90 -21.06
CA LEU A 23 0.47 22.49 -21.08
C LEU A 23 -0.72 21.73 -21.64
N LEU A 24 -0.63 21.31 -22.90
CA LEU A 24 -1.52 20.32 -23.48
C LEU A 24 -1.46 19.08 -22.57
N ALA A 25 -2.59 18.74 -21.97
CA ALA A 25 -2.80 17.53 -21.19
C ALA A 25 -2.76 16.30 -22.11
N GLY A 26 -1.56 15.96 -22.58
CA GLY A 26 -1.24 14.65 -23.11
C GLY A 26 -0.54 13.88 -21.99
N GLU A 27 -1.31 13.20 -21.15
CA GLU A 27 -0.71 12.32 -20.14
C GLU A 27 0.02 11.18 -20.84
N LEU A 28 1.28 11.02 -20.47
CA LEU A 28 2.16 10.04 -21.09
C LEU A 28 1.81 8.67 -20.50
N LEU A 29 1.29 7.79 -21.34
CA LEU A 29 0.93 6.41 -21.00
C LEU A 29 2.03 5.63 -20.28
N TYR A 30 3.28 6.03 -20.41
CA TYR A 30 4.44 5.30 -19.90
C TYR A 30 5.24 6.18 -18.94
N PRO A 31 5.94 5.55 -17.96
CA PRO A 31 6.92 6.24 -17.12
C PRO A 31 7.83 7.09 -17.99
N GLN A 32 7.84 8.40 -17.73
CA GLN A 32 8.86 9.26 -18.31
C GLN A 32 10.15 9.05 -17.54
N GLN A 33 11.27 9.04 -18.25
CA GLN A 33 12.56 9.18 -17.60
C GLN A 33 12.58 10.54 -16.92
N ASP A 34 12.88 10.56 -15.62
CA ASP A 34 13.03 11.82 -14.92
C ASP A 34 14.11 12.68 -15.59
N PRO A 35 13.86 13.98 -15.81
CA PRO A 35 14.85 14.88 -16.40
C PRO A 35 16.03 15.17 -15.46
N LEU A 36 16.05 14.59 -14.26
CA LEU A 36 17.17 14.62 -13.34
C LEU A 36 18.13 13.48 -13.69
N PRO A 37 19.27 13.74 -14.35
CA PRO A 37 20.37 12.80 -14.33
C PRO A 37 20.96 12.88 -12.91
N ALA A 38 20.37 12.18 -11.96
CA ALA A 38 21.10 11.97 -10.72
C ALA A 38 22.22 10.98 -11.07
N GLU A 39 23.42 11.51 -11.30
CA GLU A 39 24.65 10.71 -11.51
C GLU A 39 24.90 9.72 -10.35
N ARG A 40 24.22 9.93 -9.21
CA ARG A 40 24.18 9.06 -8.03
C ARG A 40 22.77 8.96 -7.44
N LYS A 41 22.51 7.87 -6.71
CA LYS A 41 21.30 7.77 -5.87
C LYS A 41 21.27 8.90 -4.82
N PRO A 42 20.10 9.52 -4.53
CA PRO A 42 20.00 10.55 -3.51
C PRO A 42 20.33 9.98 -2.13
N ASN A 43 21.10 10.72 -1.35
CA ASN A 43 21.29 10.44 0.06
C ASN A 43 20.11 11.02 0.87
N ARG A 44 20.09 10.78 2.19
CA ARG A 44 19.02 11.28 3.07
C ARG A 44 18.84 12.80 3.02
N SER A 45 19.92 13.58 2.98
CA SER A 45 19.83 15.04 2.94
C SER A 45 19.18 15.51 1.63
N ASP A 46 19.53 14.87 0.51
CA ASP A 46 18.90 15.10 -0.79
C ASP A 46 17.38 14.83 -0.71
N TRP A 47 16.97 13.73 -0.06
CA TRP A 47 15.55 13.41 0.14
C TRP A 47 14.80 14.41 1.01
N LEU A 48 15.38 14.80 2.14
CA LEU A 48 14.77 15.79 3.03
C LEU A 48 14.62 17.15 2.33
N GLN A 49 15.56 17.52 1.47
CA GLN A 49 15.45 18.72 0.64
C GLN A 49 14.31 18.60 -0.38
N LEU A 50 14.23 17.49 -1.13
CA LEU A 50 13.14 17.26 -2.08
C LEU A 50 11.77 17.29 -1.40
N ILE A 51 11.63 16.67 -0.22
CA ILE A 51 10.40 16.71 0.58
C ILE A 51 10.09 18.15 1.04
N ARG A 52 11.11 18.91 1.47
CA ARG A 52 10.95 20.30 1.90
C ARG A 52 10.41 21.17 0.78
N GLU A 53 10.96 21.02 -0.42
CA GLU A 53 10.68 21.86 -1.59
C GLU A 53 9.38 21.48 -2.30
N GLN A 54 9.07 20.18 -2.41
CA GLN A 54 7.99 19.70 -3.28
C GLN A 54 6.72 19.27 -2.55
N ILE A 55 6.82 19.00 -1.24
CA ILE A 55 5.69 18.53 -0.44
C ILE A 55 5.35 19.62 0.59
N PRO A 56 4.19 20.28 0.49
CA PRO A 56 3.80 21.29 1.47
C PRO A 56 3.45 20.63 2.82
N PRO A 57 3.61 21.36 3.95
CA PRO A 57 3.05 20.95 5.23
C PRO A 57 1.54 20.70 5.15
N LEU A 58 1.02 19.84 6.03
CA LEU A 58 -0.41 19.67 6.20
C LEU A 58 -1.05 21.01 6.61
N ARG A 59 -2.19 21.32 6.01
CA ARG A 59 -3.05 22.42 6.41
C ARG A 59 -4.02 21.98 7.51
N GLN A 60 -4.35 20.69 7.55
CA GLN A 60 -5.24 20.10 8.53
C GLN A 60 -4.46 19.41 9.64
N GLU A 61 -4.97 19.49 10.86
CA GLU A 61 -4.40 18.74 11.97
C GLU A 61 -4.66 17.24 11.84
N ARG A 62 -3.59 16.45 11.82
CA ARG A 62 -3.66 14.98 11.82
C ARG A 62 -4.40 14.42 13.04
N GLY A 63 -4.22 15.02 14.22
CA GLY A 63 -4.73 14.48 15.47
C GLY A 63 -4.10 13.11 15.80
N LYS A 64 -4.93 12.12 16.18
CA LYS A 64 -4.48 10.77 16.59
C LYS A 64 -4.38 9.77 15.44
N ARG A 65 -4.81 10.14 14.24
CA ARG A 65 -4.75 9.30 13.03
C ARG A 65 -3.32 8.87 12.72
N TRP A 66 -3.13 7.68 12.14
CA TRP A 66 -1.80 7.24 11.72
C TRP A 66 -1.14 8.25 10.75
N PRO A 67 0.15 8.54 10.90
CA PRO A 67 0.90 9.26 9.87
C PRO A 67 1.00 8.37 8.61
N LEU A 68 1.31 9.01 7.48
CA LEU A 68 1.83 8.28 6.33
C LEU A 68 3.23 7.78 6.67
N VAL A 69 3.58 6.62 6.14
CA VAL A 69 4.97 6.15 6.16
C VAL A 69 5.44 5.97 4.73
N ALA A 70 6.70 6.29 4.44
CA ALA A 70 7.30 6.08 3.14
C ALA A 70 8.38 5.01 3.23
N PHE A 71 8.37 4.07 2.30
CA PHE A 71 9.24 2.90 2.32
C PHE A 71 10.73 3.23 2.13
N ALA A 72 11.10 3.79 0.97
CA ALA A 72 12.51 3.89 0.59
C ALA A 72 13.11 5.30 0.75
N LEU A 73 12.29 6.34 0.66
CA LEU A 73 12.80 7.71 0.53
C LEU A 73 13.42 8.28 1.80
N ILE A 74 12.99 7.82 2.97
CA ILE A 74 13.35 8.49 4.21
C ILE A 74 14.56 7.79 4.85
N GLY A 75 14.72 6.48 4.63
CA GLY A 75 15.79 5.65 5.22
C GLY A 75 15.46 5.20 6.65
N SER A 76 16.42 4.57 7.32
CA SER A 76 16.29 4.04 8.69
C SER A 76 17.34 4.58 9.67
N GLU A 77 18.21 5.49 9.21
CA GLU A 77 19.25 6.11 10.02
C GLU A 77 18.68 7.14 11.01
N PRO A 78 19.38 7.44 12.13
CA PRO A 78 18.89 8.42 13.11
C PRO A 78 18.68 9.81 12.54
N TYR A 79 17.47 10.35 12.66
CA TYR A 79 17.11 11.70 12.22
C TYR A 79 17.47 12.76 13.26
N SER A 80 17.82 13.96 12.78
CA SER A 80 17.83 15.15 13.62
C SER A 80 16.40 15.57 13.97
N ASP A 81 16.24 16.36 15.04
CA ASP A 81 14.93 16.88 15.44
C ASP A 81 14.33 17.77 14.35
N GLU A 82 15.14 18.56 13.65
CA GLU A 82 14.71 19.37 12.50
C GLU A 82 14.14 18.49 11.37
N ALA A 83 14.82 17.38 11.06
CA ALA A 83 14.35 16.46 10.03
C ALA A 83 13.03 15.78 10.44
N LEU A 84 12.90 15.36 11.70
CA LEU A 84 11.65 14.79 12.21
C LEU A 84 10.51 15.81 12.19
N GLN A 85 10.74 17.04 12.62
CA GLN A 85 9.74 18.10 12.57
C GLN A 85 9.31 18.40 11.13
N LEU A 86 10.25 18.42 10.18
CA LEU A 86 9.97 18.60 8.75
C LEU A 86 9.00 17.52 8.23
N LEU A 87 9.24 16.26 8.57
CA LEU A 87 8.41 15.12 8.17
C LEU A 87 7.05 15.16 8.87
N LEU A 88 7.02 15.40 10.19
CA LEU A 88 5.80 15.45 11.00
C LEU A 88 4.87 16.58 10.55
N ALA A 89 5.41 17.73 10.17
CA ALA A 89 4.64 18.84 9.60
C ALA A 89 3.92 18.44 8.30
N ARG A 90 4.36 17.38 7.62
CA ARG A 90 3.75 16.82 6.39
C ARG A 90 2.94 15.55 6.66
N GLY A 91 2.73 15.21 7.94
CA GLY A 91 2.01 13.99 8.34
C GLY A 91 2.78 12.70 8.08
N ILE A 92 4.10 12.78 7.96
CA ILE A 92 4.97 11.65 7.62
C ILE A 92 5.77 11.24 8.86
N VAL A 93 5.95 9.94 9.06
CA VAL A 93 6.88 9.36 10.03
C VAL A 93 7.75 8.31 9.33
N PRO A 94 9.07 8.25 9.61
CA PRO A 94 9.93 7.19 9.08
C PRO A 94 9.66 5.85 9.77
N PHE A 95 9.90 4.76 9.04
CA PHE A 95 10.08 3.47 9.69
C PHE A 95 11.36 3.45 10.53
N LEU A 96 11.30 2.81 11.68
CA LEU A 96 12.48 2.44 12.43
C LEU A 96 12.77 0.94 12.25
N PRO A 97 14.04 0.53 12.16
CA PRO A 97 14.36 -0.89 12.04
C PRO A 97 13.94 -1.62 13.32
N LEU A 98 13.44 -2.85 13.18
CA LEU A 98 13.19 -3.76 14.29
C LEU A 98 14.51 -4.23 14.91
N SER A 99 15.13 -3.36 15.71
CA SER A 99 16.44 -3.59 16.31
C SER A 99 16.64 -2.65 17.51
N SER A 100 17.48 -3.06 18.47
CA SER A 100 17.90 -2.19 19.57
C SER A 100 18.65 -0.93 19.09
N ALA A 101 19.25 -0.98 17.90
CA ALA A 101 19.88 0.19 17.27
C ALA A 101 18.89 1.34 16.99
N ALA A 102 17.59 1.06 16.93
CA ALA A 102 16.55 2.08 16.74
C ALA A 102 16.28 2.95 17.99
N LEU A 103 16.81 2.57 19.15
CA LEU A 103 16.46 3.19 20.43
C LEU A 103 16.63 4.73 20.47
N PRO A 104 17.74 5.33 19.97
CA PRO A 104 17.88 6.78 19.96
C PRO A 104 16.79 7.48 19.14
N SER A 105 16.46 6.94 17.96
CA SER A 105 15.43 7.47 17.08
C SER A 105 14.03 7.30 17.67
N ALA A 106 13.76 6.16 18.30
CA ALA A 106 12.47 5.88 18.93
C ALA A 106 12.19 6.86 20.08
N ARG A 107 13.20 7.14 20.92
CA ARG A 107 13.08 8.15 21.99
C ARG A 107 12.80 9.55 21.44
N ARG A 108 13.46 9.95 20.35
CA ARG A 108 13.22 11.24 19.70
C ARG A 108 11.80 11.35 19.12
N LEU A 109 11.34 10.34 18.39
CA LEU A 109 9.96 10.30 17.89
C LEU A 109 8.94 10.40 19.04
N GLN A 110 9.13 9.61 20.10
CA GLN A 110 8.25 9.64 21.27
C GLN A 110 8.25 11.01 21.97
N ALA A 111 9.42 11.65 22.11
CA ALA A 111 9.53 13.00 22.69
C ALA A 111 8.82 14.06 21.86
N LEU A 112 8.74 13.87 20.53
CA LEU A 112 7.98 14.72 19.61
C LEU A 112 6.48 14.35 19.52
N GLY A 113 6.00 13.39 20.33
CA GLY A 113 4.61 12.92 20.29
C GLY A 113 4.25 12.12 19.03
N ALA A 114 5.25 11.64 18.30
CA ALA A 114 5.06 10.81 17.11
C ALA A 114 5.03 9.31 17.47
N PRO A 115 4.26 8.48 16.73
CA PRO A 115 4.30 7.05 16.95
C PRO A 115 5.65 6.46 16.52
N VAL A 116 6.14 5.52 17.33
CA VAL A 116 7.23 4.60 17.02
C VAL A 116 6.65 3.44 16.24
N ILE A 117 6.97 3.40 14.94
CA ILE A 117 6.56 2.38 14.00
C ILE A 117 7.81 1.57 13.62
N LEU A 118 7.86 0.32 14.05
CA LEU A 118 8.96 -0.59 13.71
C LEU A 118 8.62 -1.34 12.41
N PHE A 119 9.67 -1.59 11.64
CA PHE A 119 9.63 -2.28 10.36
C PHE A 119 10.77 -3.30 10.27
N ASP A 120 10.47 -4.44 9.66
CA ASP A 120 11.47 -5.39 9.20
C ASP A 120 10.97 -6.04 7.91
N GLY A 121 11.89 -6.23 6.98
CA GLY A 121 11.64 -6.84 5.68
C GLY A 121 12.43 -8.14 5.57
N ARG A 122 11.75 -9.25 5.28
CA ARG A 122 12.36 -10.59 5.22
C ARG A 122 11.79 -11.35 4.05
N ASN A 123 12.59 -12.18 3.39
CA ASN A 123 12.13 -12.96 2.25
C ASN A 123 12.75 -14.37 2.24
N GLY A 124 12.24 -15.20 1.33
CA GLY A 124 12.73 -16.55 1.12
C GLY A 124 12.64 -17.43 2.37
N SER A 125 13.66 -18.25 2.60
CA SER A 125 13.66 -19.30 3.64
C SER A 125 13.81 -18.80 5.08
N TRP A 126 13.91 -17.50 5.32
CA TRP A 126 13.77 -16.98 6.69
C TRP A 126 12.35 -17.26 7.23
N PRO A 127 12.13 -17.56 8.52
CA PRO A 127 13.11 -17.74 9.58
C PRO A 127 13.62 -19.18 9.71
N TYR A 128 13.27 -20.11 8.83
CA TYR A 128 13.72 -21.50 8.90
C TYR A 128 15.24 -21.60 8.96
N THR A 129 15.95 -20.73 8.24
CA THR A 129 17.41 -20.62 8.22
C THR A 129 18.05 -20.19 9.55
N LEU A 130 17.28 -19.78 10.55
CA LEU A 130 17.79 -19.62 11.92
C LEU A 130 18.08 -20.98 12.59
N GLU A 131 17.56 -22.08 12.03
CA GLU A 131 18.04 -23.42 12.32
C GLU A 131 19.29 -23.74 11.49
N THR A 132 20.41 -23.99 12.19
CA THR A 132 21.72 -24.16 11.56
C THR A 132 21.87 -25.54 10.92
N ASP A 133 21.23 -26.57 11.48
CA ASP A 133 21.20 -27.88 10.84
C ASP A 133 20.13 -27.90 9.75
N LYS A 134 20.58 -27.80 8.50
CA LYS A 134 19.74 -27.81 7.31
C LYS A 134 18.85 -29.05 7.21
N ASN A 135 19.27 -30.19 7.77
CA ASN A 135 18.47 -31.42 7.76
C ASN A 135 17.22 -31.32 8.64
N GLN A 136 17.15 -30.32 9.53
CA GLN A 136 16.02 -30.09 10.44
C GLN A 136 14.95 -29.15 9.86
N TRP A 137 15.17 -28.57 8.68
CA TRP A 137 14.23 -27.60 8.13
C TRP A 137 14.08 -27.62 6.61
N ALA A 138 15.10 -28.00 5.83
CA ALA A 138 15.03 -27.97 4.37
C ALA A 138 14.54 -29.29 3.77
N TYR A 139 14.02 -29.24 2.55
CA TYR A 139 13.73 -30.45 1.78
C TYR A 139 14.99 -31.29 1.57
N GLN A 140 14.82 -32.61 1.60
CA GLN A 140 15.86 -33.60 1.33
C GLN A 140 15.47 -34.39 0.08
N TYR A 141 16.45 -34.75 -0.75
CA TYR A 141 16.22 -35.48 -1.99
C TYR A 141 17.18 -36.68 -2.11
N PRO A 142 16.77 -37.77 -2.77
CA PRO A 142 17.67 -38.87 -3.12
C PRO A 142 18.84 -38.36 -3.97
N ALA A 143 20.05 -38.89 -3.75
CA ALA A 143 21.28 -38.40 -4.37
C ALA A 143 21.26 -38.50 -5.90
N GLU A 144 20.51 -39.46 -6.44
CA GLU A 144 20.33 -39.71 -7.87
C GLU A 144 19.30 -38.78 -8.54
N LEU A 145 18.44 -38.12 -7.75
CA LEU A 145 17.38 -37.27 -8.28
C LEU A 145 17.95 -35.89 -8.65
N LYS A 146 17.95 -35.57 -9.95
CA LYS A 146 18.27 -34.22 -10.42
C LYS A 146 17.10 -33.29 -10.12
N VAL A 147 17.31 -32.35 -9.20
CA VAL A 147 16.33 -31.33 -8.81
C VAL A 147 16.80 -29.93 -9.18
N ASN A 148 15.88 -28.96 -9.20
CA ASN A 148 16.27 -27.56 -9.27
C ASN A 148 17.16 -27.23 -8.06
N PRO A 149 18.39 -26.69 -8.26
CA PRO A 149 19.28 -26.36 -7.15
C PRO A 149 18.67 -25.44 -6.09
N GLN A 150 17.76 -24.54 -6.49
CA GLN A 150 17.05 -23.64 -5.57
C GLN A 150 16.19 -24.40 -4.56
N TRP A 151 15.67 -25.58 -4.93
CA TRP A 151 14.84 -26.39 -4.05
C TRP A 151 15.61 -27.01 -2.88
N LEU A 152 16.94 -27.04 -2.94
CA LEU A 152 17.77 -27.52 -1.85
C LEU A 152 17.70 -26.58 -0.65
N ASP A 153 17.42 -25.29 -0.85
CA ASP A 153 17.35 -24.29 0.22
C ASP A 153 15.90 -23.94 0.61
N LEU A 154 14.91 -24.65 0.07
CA LEU A 154 13.51 -24.45 0.41
C LEU A 154 13.12 -25.22 1.68
N PRO A 155 12.40 -24.58 2.61
CA PRO A 155 11.99 -25.21 3.85
C PRO A 155 10.81 -26.15 3.67
N VAL A 156 10.77 -27.20 4.48
CA VAL A 156 9.58 -28.00 4.71
C VAL A 156 8.62 -27.17 5.57
N PRO A 157 7.40 -26.84 5.08
CA PRO A 157 6.53 -25.87 5.74
C PRO A 157 6.27 -26.17 7.22
N THR A 158 6.15 -27.44 7.60
CA THR A 158 5.76 -27.90 8.95
C THR A 158 6.90 -27.93 9.99
N LEU A 159 8.13 -27.53 9.64
CA LEU A 159 9.29 -27.58 10.54
C LEU A 159 9.61 -26.23 11.18
N PHE A 160 8.98 -25.92 12.32
CA PHE A 160 8.92 -24.56 12.87
C PHE A 160 10.08 -24.13 13.81
N ARG A 161 11.19 -24.87 13.88
CA ARG A 161 12.29 -24.55 14.81
C ARG A 161 12.85 -23.14 14.61
N GLY A 162 13.03 -22.74 13.34
CA GLY A 162 13.47 -21.39 13.00
C GLY A 162 12.49 -20.30 13.43
N TRP A 163 11.18 -20.56 13.31
CA TRP A 163 10.14 -19.64 13.80
C TRP A 163 10.20 -19.44 15.31
N ALA A 164 10.45 -20.49 16.09
CA ALA A 164 10.63 -20.37 17.54
C ALA A 164 11.84 -19.49 17.91
N LYS A 165 12.96 -19.63 17.18
CA LYS A 165 14.13 -18.77 17.35
C LYS A 165 13.84 -17.31 16.98
N ALA A 166 13.10 -17.06 15.89
CA ALA A 166 12.69 -15.71 15.50
C ALA A 166 11.79 -15.05 16.56
N ALA A 167 10.83 -15.78 17.12
CA ALA A 167 9.97 -15.27 18.19
C ALA A 167 10.78 -14.85 19.43
N GLU A 168 11.80 -15.64 19.80
CA GLU A 168 12.67 -15.29 20.93
C GLU A 168 13.50 -14.03 20.67
N GLN A 169 14.11 -13.93 19.49
CA GLN A 169 14.85 -12.73 19.08
C GLN A 169 13.96 -11.48 19.08
N LEU A 170 12.72 -11.62 18.61
CA LEU A 170 11.71 -10.56 18.62
C LEU A 170 11.35 -10.15 20.06
N ARG A 171 11.13 -11.12 20.96
CA ARG A 171 10.87 -10.84 22.38
C ARG A 171 11.99 -10.03 23.02
N LEU A 172 13.23 -10.49 22.86
CA LEU A 172 14.40 -9.80 23.41
C LEU A 172 14.52 -8.37 22.90
N THR A 173 14.31 -8.16 21.59
CA THR A 173 14.36 -6.83 20.97
C THR A 173 13.28 -5.90 21.54
N LEU A 174 12.03 -6.34 21.57
CA LEU A 174 10.91 -5.53 22.05
C LEU A 174 10.96 -5.30 23.56
N GLN A 175 11.40 -6.29 24.35
CA GLN A 175 11.63 -6.14 25.79
C GLN A 175 12.71 -5.10 26.06
N GLY A 176 13.82 -5.12 25.31
CA GLY A 176 14.87 -4.11 25.41
C GLY A 176 14.34 -2.70 25.16
N LEU A 177 13.55 -2.50 24.10
CA LEU A 177 12.92 -1.19 23.84
C LEU A 177 11.98 -0.76 24.97
N ARG A 178 11.15 -1.68 25.48
CA ARG A 178 10.23 -1.40 26.59
C ARG A 178 10.96 -1.03 27.88
N GLN A 179 12.02 -1.75 28.24
CA GLN A 179 12.85 -1.49 29.42
C GLN A 179 13.48 -0.10 29.37
N GLU A 180 13.82 0.36 28.17
CA GLU A 180 14.39 1.68 27.91
C GLU A 180 13.34 2.81 27.83
N GLY A 181 12.08 2.53 28.18
CA GLY A 181 10.99 3.50 28.26
C GLY A 181 10.36 3.87 26.91
N VAL A 182 10.66 3.12 25.84
CA VAL A 182 10.02 3.30 24.53
C VAL A 182 8.71 2.52 24.49
N THR A 183 7.63 3.21 24.15
CA THR A 183 6.37 2.58 23.79
C THR A 183 6.34 2.41 22.28
N VAL A 184 6.31 1.17 21.80
CA VAL A 184 6.12 0.89 20.38
C VAL A 184 4.62 0.90 20.09
N GLN A 185 4.19 1.70 19.11
CA GLN A 185 2.76 1.80 18.72
C GLN A 185 2.42 0.93 17.52
N ALA A 186 3.39 0.62 16.66
CA ALA A 186 3.16 -0.25 15.51
C ALA A 186 4.36 -1.14 15.17
N LEU A 187 4.04 -2.33 14.65
CA LEU A 187 4.95 -3.25 13.98
C LEU A 187 4.33 -3.59 12.62
N TRP A 188 4.77 -2.88 11.58
CA TRP A 188 4.29 -3.05 10.21
C TRP A 188 5.40 -3.71 9.41
N LEU A 189 5.18 -4.94 9.00
CA LEU A 189 6.23 -5.82 8.48
C LEU A 189 6.08 -6.06 6.99
N ASP A 190 7.19 -6.40 6.35
CA ASP A 190 7.25 -6.80 4.95
C ASP A 190 7.94 -8.16 4.83
N TYR A 191 7.36 -9.15 5.53
CA TYR A 191 7.81 -10.52 5.40
C TYR A 191 7.13 -11.10 4.18
N GLU A 192 7.93 -11.43 3.17
CA GLU A 192 7.59 -12.14 1.93
C GLU A 192 8.29 -13.50 1.93
N ASN A 193 8.06 -14.26 3.00
CA ASN A 193 8.87 -15.43 3.33
C ASN A 193 8.06 -16.73 3.28
N GLU A 194 8.79 -17.84 3.40
CA GLU A 194 8.20 -19.17 3.44
C GLU A 194 7.28 -19.37 4.66
N PRO A 195 6.21 -20.18 4.57
CA PRO A 195 5.86 -21.03 3.43
C PRO A 195 4.99 -20.36 2.35
N SER A 196 4.80 -19.03 2.36
CA SER A 196 3.89 -18.38 1.39
C SER A 196 4.34 -18.49 -0.07
N GLN A 197 5.63 -18.73 -0.29
CA GLN A 197 6.26 -18.87 -1.60
C GLN A 197 6.68 -20.32 -1.91
N ALA A 198 6.25 -21.29 -1.11
CA ALA A 198 6.70 -22.66 -1.19
C ALA A 198 6.39 -23.28 -2.57
N ASP A 199 7.32 -24.10 -3.05
CA ASP A 199 7.19 -24.81 -4.31
C ASP A 199 6.55 -26.19 -4.12
N TYR A 200 5.47 -26.45 -4.86
CA TYR A 200 4.72 -27.72 -4.81
C TYR A 200 5.56 -28.92 -5.27
N TYR A 201 6.36 -28.75 -6.33
CA TYR A 201 7.19 -29.83 -6.88
C TYR A 201 8.34 -30.17 -5.95
N ALA A 202 8.93 -29.16 -5.29
CA ALA A 202 9.90 -29.38 -4.22
C ALA A 202 9.32 -30.27 -3.10
N ALA A 203 8.07 -30.01 -2.70
CA ALA A 203 7.39 -30.76 -1.65
C ALA A 203 7.14 -32.24 -2.03
N ILE A 204 6.58 -32.51 -3.22
CA ILE A 204 6.21 -33.88 -3.61
C ILE A 204 7.42 -34.74 -4.00
N LEU A 205 8.51 -34.13 -4.49
CA LEU A 205 9.72 -34.85 -4.87
C LEU A 205 10.63 -35.14 -3.66
N SER A 206 10.47 -34.43 -2.56
CA SER A 206 11.18 -34.69 -1.30
C SER A 206 10.52 -35.82 -0.50
N PRO A 207 11.24 -36.90 -0.10
CA PRO A 207 10.73 -37.86 0.88
C PRO A 207 10.30 -37.19 2.18
N LEU A 208 11.08 -36.24 2.69
CA LEU A 208 10.76 -35.48 3.90
C LEU A 208 9.51 -34.62 3.72
N GLY A 209 9.34 -33.99 2.55
CA GLY A 209 8.13 -33.24 2.21
C GLY A 209 6.88 -34.13 2.23
N ARG A 210 6.95 -35.28 1.57
CA ARG A 210 5.85 -36.26 1.53
C ARG A 210 5.46 -36.84 2.89
N THR A 211 6.42 -37.03 3.80
CA THR A 211 6.13 -37.55 5.14
C THR A 211 5.66 -36.47 6.12
N SER A 212 6.04 -35.20 5.89
CA SER A 212 5.79 -34.10 6.83
C SER A 212 4.53 -33.29 6.51
N LEU A 213 3.94 -33.49 5.34
CA LEU A 213 2.75 -32.79 4.87
C LEU A 213 1.59 -33.77 4.68
N PRO A 214 0.34 -33.39 5.04
CA PRO A 214 -0.81 -34.26 4.82
C PRO A 214 -1.07 -34.56 3.34
N GLU A 215 -1.44 -35.80 3.04
CA GLU A 215 -1.66 -36.28 1.65
C GLU A 215 -2.67 -35.42 0.87
N GLN A 216 -3.77 -35.01 1.52
CA GLN A 216 -4.79 -34.16 0.92
C GLN A 216 -4.28 -32.79 0.44
N ILE A 217 -3.19 -32.28 1.04
CA ILE A 217 -2.54 -31.03 0.65
C ILE A 217 -1.62 -31.24 -0.54
N LEU A 218 -0.98 -32.42 -0.63
CA LEU A 218 -0.08 -32.79 -1.71
C LEU A 218 -0.80 -33.28 -2.97
N ARG A 219 -2.13 -33.40 -2.94
CA ARG A 219 -2.95 -33.88 -4.06
C ARG A 219 -2.77 -33.02 -5.32
N ASP A 220 -2.73 -31.70 -5.16
CA ASP A 220 -2.62 -30.75 -6.26
C ASP A 220 -1.99 -29.43 -5.80
N GLU A 221 -1.42 -28.69 -6.75
CA GLU A 221 -0.73 -27.41 -6.48
C GLU A 221 -1.64 -26.36 -5.83
N LYS A 222 -2.93 -26.33 -6.18
CA LYS A 222 -3.88 -25.38 -5.61
C LYS A 222 -4.09 -25.65 -4.12
N SER A 223 -4.29 -26.91 -3.75
CA SER A 223 -4.47 -27.34 -2.36
C SER A 223 -3.22 -27.06 -1.54
N PHE A 224 -2.04 -27.28 -2.14
CA PHE A 224 -0.75 -26.95 -1.54
C PHE A 224 -0.59 -25.44 -1.29
N ARG A 225 -0.80 -24.60 -2.32
CA ARG A 225 -0.70 -23.14 -2.19
C ARG A 225 -1.68 -22.57 -1.16
N HIS A 226 -2.91 -23.08 -1.14
CA HIS A 226 -3.91 -22.69 -0.13
C HIS A 226 -3.44 -23.03 1.29
N TYR A 227 -2.97 -24.26 1.51
CA TYR A 227 -2.44 -24.68 2.80
C TYR A 227 -1.26 -23.81 3.25
N CYS A 228 -0.28 -23.61 2.37
CA CYS A 228 0.90 -22.82 2.63
C CYS A 228 0.55 -21.37 2.99
N ARG A 229 -0.40 -20.77 2.28
CA ARG A 229 -0.90 -19.42 2.59
C ARG A 229 -1.57 -19.34 3.96
N GLN A 230 -2.41 -20.30 4.31
CA GLN A 230 -3.05 -20.35 5.63
C GLN A 230 -2.04 -20.60 6.74
N LEU A 231 -1.12 -21.55 6.55
CA LEU A 231 -0.06 -21.86 7.49
C LEU A 231 0.83 -20.65 7.74
N TRP A 232 1.23 -19.94 6.69
CA TRP A 232 2.03 -18.72 6.80
C TRP A 232 1.37 -17.64 7.66
N ALA A 233 0.07 -17.37 7.45
CA ALA A 233 -0.68 -16.43 8.29
C ALA A 233 -0.73 -16.89 9.76
N GLN A 234 -0.87 -18.19 10.02
CA GLN A 234 -0.86 -18.75 11.37
C GLN A 234 0.52 -18.68 12.03
N LEU A 235 1.60 -18.89 11.27
CA LEU A 235 2.97 -18.79 11.78
C LEU A 235 3.31 -17.35 12.14
N LEU A 236 2.97 -16.39 11.29
CA LEU A 236 3.12 -14.97 11.63
C LEU A 236 2.27 -14.60 12.86
N SER A 237 1.04 -15.10 12.95
CA SER A 237 0.19 -14.90 14.11
C SER A 237 0.83 -15.42 15.41
N ALA A 238 1.32 -16.67 15.40
CA ALA A 238 1.84 -17.34 16.58
C ALA A 238 3.24 -16.87 16.99
N TYR A 239 4.13 -16.63 16.02
CA TYR A 239 5.55 -16.37 16.28
C TYR A 239 5.96 -14.91 16.12
N ILE A 240 5.09 -14.05 15.58
CA ILE A 240 5.36 -12.62 15.43
C ILE A 240 4.34 -11.79 16.20
N ALA A 241 3.05 -11.93 15.90
CA ALA A 241 2.00 -11.12 16.52
C ALA A 241 1.83 -11.47 18.01
N ALA A 242 1.77 -12.75 18.39
CA ALA A 242 1.63 -13.16 19.78
C ALA A 242 2.75 -12.61 20.69
N PRO A 243 4.05 -12.88 20.44
CA PRO A 243 5.13 -12.36 21.28
C PRO A 243 5.19 -10.83 21.31
N SER A 244 4.82 -10.17 20.22
CA SER A 244 4.75 -8.71 20.19
C SER A 244 3.67 -8.18 21.13
N ARG A 245 2.50 -8.84 21.19
CA ARG A 245 1.39 -8.46 22.08
C ARG A 245 1.61 -8.85 23.54
N GLU A 246 2.42 -9.88 23.81
CA GLU A 246 2.90 -10.18 25.17
C GLU A 246 3.62 -8.95 25.77
N ILE A 247 4.35 -8.20 24.94
CA ILE A 247 5.19 -7.07 25.38
C ILE A 247 4.45 -5.73 25.25
N PHE A 248 3.75 -5.51 24.14
CA PHE A 248 2.96 -4.31 23.84
C PHE A 248 1.52 -4.71 23.46
N PRO A 249 0.60 -4.83 24.43
CA PRO A 249 -0.74 -5.38 24.18
C PRO A 249 -1.62 -4.58 23.20
N THR A 250 -1.38 -3.27 23.08
CA THR A 250 -2.15 -2.34 22.24
C THR A 250 -1.48 -2.03 20.90
N LEU A 251 -0.41 -2.74 20.56
CA LEU A 251 0.37 -2.54 19.34
C LEU A 251 -0.50 -2.77 18.08
N SER A 252 -0.36 -1.90 17.08
CA SER A 252 -0.85 -2.14 15.72
C SER A 252 0.11 -3.07 14.98
N ILE A 253 -0.31 -4.29 14.68
CA ILE A 253 0.56 -5.33 14.11
C ILE A 253 -0.07 -5.83 12.82
N THR A 254 0.74 -5.83 11.77
CA THR A 254 0.36 -6.38 10.48
C THR A 254 1.60 -6.87 9.73
N ASN A 255 1.38 -7.53 8.61
CA ASN A 255 2.42 -7.93 7.67
C ASN A 255 1.93 -7.65 6.25
N TRP A 256 2.87 -7.53 5.30
CA TRP A 256 2.57 -7.53 3.88
C TRP A 256 1.49 -8.56 3.55
N ILE A 257 0.43 -8.08 2.88
CA ILE A 257 -0.77 -8.84 2.48
C ILE A 257 -1.41 -9.68 3.60
N ALA A 258 -1.30 -9.27 4.86
CA ALA A 258 -2.16 -9.77 5.93
C ALA A 258 -3.57 -9.20 5.71
N THR A 259 -4.44 -9.98 5.09
CA THR A 259 -5.79 -9.56 4.70
C THR A 259 -6.83 -10.54 5.20
N LEU A 260 -8.07 -10.08 5.41
CA LEU A 260 -9.21 -10.96 5.57
C LEU A 260 -9.84 -11.31 4.22
N SER A 261 -9.91 -12.61 3.90
CA SER A 261 -10.53 -13.18 2.71
C SER A 261 -11.67 -14.12 3.10
N SER A 262 -12.74 -14.17 2.30
CA SER A 262 -13.86 -15.10 2.46
C SER A 262 -14.32 -15.69 1.12
N VAL A 263 -15.21 -16.68 1.17
CA VAL A 263 -15.80 -17.25 -0.06
C VAL A 263 -16.74 -16.25 -0.73
N GLU A 264 -17.44 -15.42 0.05
CA GLU A 264 -18.40 -14.43 -0.44
C GLU A 264 -17.71 -13.25 -1.14
N MET A 265 -16.59 -12.78 -0.58
CA MET A 265 -15.80 -11.69 -1.11
C MET A 265 -14.31 -12.01 -0.98
N PRO A 266 -13.75 -12.84 -1.88
CA PRO A 266 -12.35 -13.23 -1.80
C PRO A 266 -11.43 -12.03 -2.09
N VAL A 267 -10.34 -11.94 -1.33
CA VAL A 267 -9.21 -11.07 -1.70
C VAL A 267 -8.50 -11.73 -2.87
N LEU A 268 -8.18 -10.97 -3.92
CA LEU A 268 -7.58 -11.48 -5.15
C LEU A 268 -6.08 -11.10 -5.21
N GLY A 269 -5.23 -12.09 -5.49
CA GLY A 269 -3.82 -11.89 -5.79
C GLY A 269 -3.60 -11.21 -7.15
N TRP A 270 -2.35 -10.96 -7.51
CA TRP A 270 -2.00 -10.22 -8.73
C TRP A 270 -2.57 -10.81 -10.01
N GLN A 271 -2.52 -12.14 -10.12
CA GLN A 271 -3.00 -12.92 -11.25
C GLN A 271 -4.50 -13.24 -11.17
N ASN A 272 -5.26 -12.52 -10.33
CA ASN A 272 -6.70 -12.71 -10.12
C ASN A 272 -7.09 -14.05 -9.49
N GLU A 273 -6.13 -14.74 -8.87
CA GLU A 273 -6.41 -15.93 -8.08
C GLU A 273 -6.92 -15.55 -6.68
N PRO A 274 -7.98 -16.19 -6.17
CA PRO A 274 -8.51 -15.88 -4.86
C PRO A 274 -7.61 -16.41 -3.74
N HIS A 275 -7.33 -15.55 -2.76
CA HIS A 275 -6.74 -15.98 -1.50
C HIS A 275 -7.73 -16.90 -0.77
N PRO A 276 -7.24 -17.99 -0.14
CA PRO A 276 -8.09 -18.88 0.64
C PRO A 276 -8.75 -18.10 1.79
N PRO A 277 -9.93 -18.54 2.27
CA PRO A 277 -10.54 -17.97 3.46
C PRO A 277 -9.55 -17.93 4.62
N SER A 278 -9.45 -16.78 5.26
CA SER A 278 -8.54 -16.54 6.38
C SER A 278 -9.33 -16.39 7.66
N GLY A 279 -8.97 -17.17 8.69
CA GLY A 279 -9.56 -17.04 10.02
C GLY A 279 -8.98 -15.88 10.82
N ASN A 280 -9.50 -15.71 12.03
CA ASN A 280 -8.96 -14.77 13.00
C ASN A 280 -7.52 -15.12 13.35
N THR A 281 -6.67 -14.09 13.40
CA THR A 281 -5.28 -14.18 13.83
C THR A 281 -5.06 -13.24 15.01
N LEU A 282 -3.84 -13.21 15.55
CA LEU A 282 -3.45 -12.28 16.60
C LEU A 282 -3.01 -10.91 16.07
N PHE A 283 -3.01 -10.71 14.75
CA PHE A 283 -2.84 -9.39 14.14
C PHE A 283 -3.94 -8.43 14.61
N THR A 284 -3.59 -7.15 14.74
CA THR A 284 -4.49 -6.08 15.17
C THR A 284 -4.80 -5.11 14.02
N ALA A 285 -4.13 -5.26 12.88
CA ALA A 285 -4.43 -4.54 11.65
C ALA A 285 -4.24 -5.44 10.42
N THR A 286 -4.98 -5.16 9.35
CA THR A 286 -4.77 -5.71 8.01
C THR A 286 -3.90 -4.78 7.18
N ASN A 287 -3.26 -5.33 6.16
CA ASN A 287 -2.39 -4.62 5.24
C ASN A 287 -2.59 -5.11 3.80
N PRO A 288 -3.77 -4.84 3.20
CA PRO A 288 -3.99 -5.08 1.78
C PRO A 288 -3.08 -4.17 0.94
N VAL A 289 -2.91 -4.53 -0.33
CA VAL A 289 -2.07 -3.78 -1.27
C VAL A 289 -2.94 -3.10 -2.33
N ALA A 290 -2.61 -1.85 -2.65
CA ALA A 290 -3.22 -1.04 -3.69
C ALA A 290 -2.12 -0.50 -4.61
N TYR A 291 -1.63 -1.38 -5.49
CA TYR A 291 -0.50 -1.12 -6.37
C TYR A 291 -0.90 -1.06 -7.83
N GLY A 292 -0.40 -0.04 -8.54
CA GLY A 292 -0.31 -0.04 -9.98
C GLY A 292 0.85 -0.92 -10.43
N ILE A 293 0.69 -2.23 -10.33
CA ILE A 293 1.76 -3.21 -10.54
C ILE A 293 1.73 -3.81 -11.93
N ASP A 294 2.91 -3.94 -12.56
CA ASP A 294 3.05 -4.51 -13.89
C ASP A 294 2.71 -6.00 -13.96
N THR A 295 2.96 -6.76 -12.89
CA THR A 295 2.52 -8.16 -12.73
C THR A 295 1.01 -8.32 -12.99
N ALA A 296 0.18 -7.41 -12.47
CA ALA A 296 -1.27 -7.47 -12.66
C ALA A 296 -1.66 -7.08 -14.10
N TYR A 297 -1.00 -6.07 -14.68
CA TYR A 297 -1.23 -5.67 -16.06
C TYR A 297 -0.93 -6.81 -17.04
N LEU A 298 0.25 -7.42 -16.91
CA LEU A 298 0.68 -8.51 -17.79
C LEU A 298 -0.23 -9.75 -17.68
N ALA A 299 -0.83 -9.98 -16.51
CA ALA A 299 -1.73 -11.11 -16.29
C ALA A 299 -3.17 -10.86 -16.77
N LEU A 300 -3.67 -9.61 -16.67
CA LEU A 300 -5.12 -9.33 -16.75
C LEU A 300 -5.53 -8.37 -17.87
N TRP A 301 -4.60 -7.61 -18.44
CA TRP A 301 -4.89 -6.76 -19.58
C TRP A 301 -5.23 -7.61 -20.81
N LYS A 302 -6.37 -7.32 -21.46
CA LYS A 302 -6.80 -8.05 -22.66
C LYS A 302 -6.39 -7.28 -23.92
N PRO A 303 -5.97 -7.96 -25.00
CA PRO A 303 -5.69 -7.31 -26.28
C PRO A 303 -6.87 -6.52 -26.86
N SER A 304 -8.10 -6.83 -26.45
CA SER A 304 -9.32 -6.14 -26.86
C SER A 304 -9.54 -4.80 -26.14
N TYR A 305 -8.82 -4.51 -25.06
CA TYR A 305 -8.95 -3.25 -24.33
C TYR A 305 -8.20 -2.13 -25.08
N PRO A 306 -8.82 -0.97 -25.32
CA PRO A 306 -8.14 0.17 -25.92
C PRO A 306 -6.93 0.59 -25.08
N LEU A 307 -5.79 0.80 -25.75
CA LEU A 307 -4.57 1.24 -25.09
C LEU A 307 -4.48 2.77 -25.10
N ASP A 308 -5.33 3.40 -24.29
CA ASP A 308 -5.31 4.83 -24.01
C ASP A 308 -5.37 5.08 -22.49
N GLN A 309 -5.16 6.34 -22.07
CA GLN A 309 -5.01 6.67 -20.66
C GLN A 309 -6.27 6.39 -19.85
N GLU A 310 -7.45 6.56 -20.46
CA GLU A 310 -8.74 6.36 -19.81
C GLU A 310 -8.92 4.88 -19.42
N HIS A 311 -8.66 3.98 -20.34
CA HIS A 311 -8.79 2.53 -20.11
C HIS A 311 -7.70 1.97 -19.20
N VAL A 312 -6.48 2.52 -19.26
CA VAL A 312 -5.40 2.23 -18.31
C VAL A 312 -5.78 2.69 -16.89
N ASP A 313 -6.38 3.87 -16.78
CA ASP A 313 -6.87 4.42 -15.52
C ASP A 313 -8.01 3.60 -14.93
N GLN A 314 -8.96 3.13 -15.74
CA GLN A 314 -10.02 2.21 -15.31
C GLN A 314 -9.43 0.89 -14.82
N PHE A 315 -8.49 0.31 -15.58
CA PHE A 315 -7.81 -0.92 -15.22
C PHE A 315 -7.14 -0.79 -13.85
N TYR A 316 -6.32 0.24 -13.65
CA TYR A 316 -5.62 0.41 -12.38
C TYR A 316 -6.56 0.83 -11.25
N THR A 317 -7.64 1.57 -11.51
CA THR A 317 -8.68 1.85 -10.50
C THR A 317 -9.28 0.55 -9.97
N HIS A 318 -9.60 -0.41 -10.84
CA HIS A 318 -10.02 -1.75 -10.42
C HIS A 318 -8.94 -2.43 -9.56
N ILE A 319 -7.69 -2.47 -10.02
CA ILE A 319 -6.59 -3.16 -9.32
C ILE A 319 -6.33 -2.56 -7.93
N LEU A 320 -6.26 -1.24 -7.81
CA LEU A 320 -5.98 -0.57 -6.54
C LEU A 320 -7.12 -0.70 -5.54
N LEU A 321 -8.38 -0.73 -6.00
CA LEU A 321 -9.53 -0.85 -5.09
C LEU A 321 -9.81 -2.29 -4.66
N ARG A 322 -9.50 -3.31 -5.47
CA ARG A 322 -10.06 -4.66 -5.27
C ARG A 322 -9.68 -5.29 -3.92
N GLN A 323 -8.41 -5.28 -3.54
CA GLN A 323 -8.00 -5.93 -2.28
C GLN A 323 -8.48 -5.17 -1.06
N VAL A 324 -8.35 -3.84 -1.07
CA VAL A 324 -8.78 -2.99 0.07
C VAL A 324 -10.30 -3.10 0.29
N SER A 325 -11.07 -3.21 -0.80
CA SER A 325 -12.53 -3.34 -0.73
C SER A 325 -12.97 -4.70 -0.22
N ALA A 326 -12.37 -5.78 -0.74
CA ALA A 326 -12.64 -7.13 -0.27
C ALA A 326 -12.22 -7.29 1.21
N ASP A 327 -11.03 -6.81 1.59
CA ASP A 327 -10.58 -6.79 2.98
C ASP A 327 -11.54 -6.02 3.88
N SER A 328 -11.95 -4.80 3.47
CA SER A 328 -12.89 -3.99 4.24
C SER A 328 -14.23 -4.71 4.41
N PHE A 329 -14.77 -5.33 3.36
CA PHE A 329 -16.00 -6.11 3.44
C PHE A 329 -15.87 -7.24 4.48
N ASN A 330 -14.79 -8.00 4.41
CA ASN A 330 -14.54 -9.11 5.33
C ASN A 330 -14.31 -8.63 6.76
N ARG A 331 -13.58 -7.53 6.98
CA ARG A 331 -13.42 -6.89 8.29
C ARG A 331 -14.76 -6.46 8.87
N GLN A 332 -15.60 -5.75 8.13
CA GLN A 332 -16.91 -5.31 8.63
C GLN A 332 -17.78 -6.49 9.10
N LYS A 333 -17.67 -7.63 8.43
CA LYS A 333 -18.45 -8.83 8.74
C LYS A 333 -17.87 -9.66 9.89
N GLN A 334 -16.55 -9.78 9.99
CA GLN A 334 -15.90 -10.79 10.83
C GLN A 334 -15.03 -10.19 11.96
N ALA A 335 -14.43 -9.03 11.73
CA ALA A 335 -13.48 -8.41 12.66
C ALA A 335 -13.48 -6.87 12.52
N PRO A 336 -14.59 -6.19 12.83
CA PRO A 336 -14.72 -4.74 12.60
C PRO A 336 -13.79 -3.90 13.50
N TYR A 337 -13.18 -4.52 14.50
CA TYR A 337 -12.19 -3.91 15.39
C TYR A 337 -10.78 -3.83 14.77
N LEU A 338 -10.52 -4.53 13.65
CA LEU A 338 -9.22 -4.46 12.97
C LEU A 338 -9.13 -3.17 12.15
N GLU A 339 -8.01 -2.47 12.30
CA GLU A 339 -7.63 -1.38 11.41
C GLU A 339 -7.12 -1.92 10.08
N SER A 340 -6.99 -1.05 9.07
CA SER A 340 -6.36 -1.39 7.79
C SER A 340 -5.37 -0.30 7.41
N VAL A 341 -4.14 -0.70 7.11
CA VAL A 341 -3.02 0.23 6.79
C VAL A 341 -2.39 -0.15 5.46
N PRO A 342 -3.10 -0.03 4.33
CA PRO A 342 -2.64 -0.57 3.05
C PRO A 342 -1.30 -0.02 2.60
N TRP A 343 -0.61 -0.84 1.83
CA TRP A 343 0.45 -0.40 0.95
C TRP A 343 -0.14 0.25 -0.31
N VAL A 344 0.38 1.40 -0.71
CA VAL A 344 -0.10 2.16 -1.89
C VAL A 344 1.04 2.55 -2.81
N ALA A 345 0.82 2.44 -4.12
CA ALA A 345 1.73 2.93 -5.17
C ALA A 345 0.97 3.07 -6.50
N ARG A 346 1.24 4.12 -7.26
CA ARG A 346 0.79 4.26 -8.66
C ARG A 346 1.59 3.38 -9.61
N TRP A 347 2.83 3.04 -9.26
CA TRP A 347 3.70 2.21 -10.07
C TRP A 347 4.59 1.27 -9.26
N VAL A 348 4.51 -0.03 -9.59
CA VAL A 348 5.42 -1.08 -9.11
C VAL A 348 5.90 -1.89 -10.31
N ALA A 349 7.22 -1.93 -10.50
CA ALA A 349 7.87 -2.57 -11.64
C ALA A 349 8.58 -3.87 -11.23
N ASP A 350 7.83 -4.96 -11.08
CA ASP A 350 8.38 -6.30 -10.83
C ASP A 350 9.06 -6.86 -12.09
N HIS A 351 8.61 -6.41 -13.26
CA HIS A 351 9.09 -6.79 -14.58
C HIS A 351 9.69 -5.58 -15.31
N PRO A 352 10.78 -4.97 -14.81
CA PRO A 352 11.32 -3.68 -15.28
C PRO A 352 11.84 -3.70 -16.74
N LYS A 353 11.91 -4.87 -17.37
CA LYS A 353 12.26 -5.04 -18.79
C LYS A 353 11.04 -4.97 -19.72
N GLN A 354 9.83 -5.11 -19.17
CA GLN A 354 8.58 -5.04 -19.93
C GLN A 354 8.08 -3.60 -20.00
N LYS A 355 7.57 -3.21 -21.17
CA LYS A 355 6.98 -1.89 -21.35
C LYS A 355 5.50 -1.95 -20.98
N VAL A 356 5.17 -1.45 -19.79
CA VAL A 356 3.81 -1.46 -19.23
C VAL A 356 3.35 -0.02 -18.98
N PRO A 357 2.09 0.34 -19.32
CA PRO A 357 1.58 1.68 -19.09
C PRO A 357 1.37 1.96 -17.60
N ILE A 358 1.21 3.23 -17.24
CA ILE A 358 0.97 3.67 -15.86
C ILE A 358 -0.32 4.47 -15.76
N MET A 359 -0.97 4.31 -14.61
CA MET A 359 -2.11 5.13 -14.20
C MET A 359 -1.71 6.60 -14.12
N SER A 360 -2.62 7.50 -14.49
CA SER A 360 -2.43 8.94 -14.36
C SER A 360 -2.31 9.37 -12.90
N ARG A 361 -1.66 10.51 -12.66
CA ARG A 361 -1.60 11.10 -11.30
C ARG A 361 -2.96 11.62 -10.84
N GLU A 362 -3.79 12.10 -11.78
CA GLU A 362 -5.16 12.51 -11.47
C GLU A 362 -5.99 11.32 -10.96
N ARG A 363 -6.00 10.21 -11.70
CA ARG A 363 -6.74 9.02 -11.29
C ARG A 363 -6.18 8.38 -10.04
N TYR A 364 -4.86 8.37 -9.87
CA TYR A 364 -4.25 7.84 -8.66
C TYR A 364 -4.71 8.59 -7.41
N ARG A 365 -4.64 9.93 -7.41
CA ARG A 365 -5.16 10.76 -6.31
C ARG A 365 -6.64 10.50 -6.04
N GLU A 366 -7.43 10.35 -7.10
CA GLU A 366 -8.84 9.99 -6.96
C GLU A 366 -9.02 8.65 -6.24
N THR A 367 -8.29 7.64 -6.67
CA THR A 367 -8.34 6.30 -6.10
C THR A 367 -7.92 6.29 -4.64
N LEU A 368 -6.88 7.05 -4.26
CA LEU A 368 -6.46 7.20 -2.87
C LEU A 368 -7.58 7.78 -1.98
N ARG A 369 -8.37 8.74 -2.47
CA ARG A 369 -9.54 9.26 -1.72
C ARG A 369 -10.59 8.17 -1.51
N HIS A 370 -10.84 7.36 -2.53
CA HIS A 370 -11.75 6.21 -2.41
C HIS A 370 -11.24 5.17 -1.42
N LEU A 371 -9.93 4.92 -1.34
CA LEU A 371 -9.36 4.04 -0.33
C LEU A 371 -9.67 4.54 1.10
N TRP A 372 -9.48 5.83 1.38
CA TRP A 372 -9.85 6.43 2.68
C TRP A 372 -11.32 6.20 3.03
N LEU A 373 -12.22 6.40 2.06
CA LEU A 373 -13.67 6.23 2.24
C LEU A 373 -14.12 4.76 2.30
N ARG A 374 -13.23 3.81 2.03
CA ARG A 374 -13.44 2.38 2.22
C ARG A 374 -12.97 1.88 3.58
N GLY A 375 -12.62 2.80 4.49
CA GLY A 375 -12.41 2.51 5.92
C GLY A 375 -11.01 2.05 6.27
N ILE A 376 -9.99 2.67 5.67
CA ILE A 376 -8.59 2.47 6.06
C ILE A 376 -8.15 3.49 7.13
N ALA A 377 -7.22 3.09 7.98
CA ALA A 377 -6.73 3.86 9.13
C ALA A 377 -5.42 4.62 8.83
N GLY A 378 -4.59 4.11 7.93
CA GLY A 378 -3.29 4.67 7.54
C GLY A 378 -2.91 4.27 6.12
N MET A 379 -1.75 4.70 5.64
CA MET A 379 -1.16 4.24 4.37
C MET A 379 0.34 4.11 4.50
N GLN A 380 0.88 3.08 3.87
CA GLN A 380 2.31 2.87 3.66
C GLN A 380 2.58 3.15 2.17
N VAL A 381 3.33 4.21 1.87
CA VAL A 381 3.65 4.63 0.51
C VAL A 381 4.85 3.83 0.03
N PHE A 382 4.62 2.94 -0.94
CA PHE A 382 5.67 2.16 -1.57
C PHE A 382 6.28 2.96 -2.72
N ASN A 383 7.46 3.50 -2.47
CA ASN A 383 8.16 4.40 -3.39
C ASN A 383 9.64 4.01 -3.55
N PRO A 384 9.92 2.77 -4.01
CA PRO A 384 11.28 2.27 -4.14
C PRO A 384 12.08 3.06 -5.18
N VAL A 385 13.37 3.27 -4.90
CA VAL A 385 14.31 3.92 -5.82
C VAL A 385 15.45 2.94 -6.11
N ASN A 386 15.19 2.06 -7.08
CA ASN A 386 16.18 1.07 -7.52
C ASN A 386 17.19 1.71 -8.47
N ARG A 387 16.76 2.71 -9.25
CA ARG A 387 17.57 3.47 -10.20
C ARG A 387 17.35 4.99 -10.05
N ALA A 388 18.32 5.78 -10.49
CA ALA A 388 18.27 7.24 -10.43
C ALA A 388 17.10 7.85 -11.21
N ASP A 389 16.69 7.23 -12.32
CA ASP A 389 15.58 7.68 -13.17
C ASP A 389 14.19 7.44 -12.56
N GLN A 390 14.10 6.95 -11.33
CA GLN A 390 12.85 6.68 -10.60
C GLN A 390 12.59 7.69 -9.47
N ILE A 391 13.49 8.66 -9.26
CA ILE A 391 13.45 9.60 -8.12
C ILE A 391 12.19 10.46 -8.15
N GLY A 392 11.91 11.13 -9.26
CA GLY A 392 10.75 12.00 -9.42
C GLY A 392 9.45 11.20 -9.37
N MET A 393 9.43 9.95 -9.84
CA MET A 393 8.27 9.08 -9.60
C MET A 393 8.07 8.81 -8.10
N ALA A 394 9.12 8.45 -7.37
CA ALA A 394 9.02 8.19 -5.94
C ALA A 394 8.61 9.44 -5.13
N VAL A 395 9.08 10.63 -5.50
CA VAL A 395 8.63 11.91 -4.89
C VAL A 395 7.17 12.17 -5.22
N ALA A 396 6.75 11.97 -6.48
CA ALA A 396 5.38 12.17 -6.91
C ALA A 396 4.39 11.26 -6.16
N GLU A 397 4.76 9.99 -5.91
CA GLU A 397 3.98 9.06 -5.06
C GLU A 397 3.69 9.66 -3.68
N LEU A 398 4.74 10.11 -2.99
CA LEU A 398 4.62 10.66 -1.65
C LEU A 398 3.87 11.99 -1.65
N GLN A 399 4.12 12.83 -2.64
CA GLN A 399 3.42 14.11 -2.83
C GLN A 399 1.91 13.89 -3.00
N ASP A 400 1.51 12.96 -3.87
CA ASP A 400 0.09 12.65 -4.12
C ASP A 400 -0.58 12.06 -2.88
N ALA A 401 0.10 11.15 -2.15
CA ALA A 401 -0.40 10.59 -0.91
C ALA A 401 -0.59 11.63 0.19
N VAL A 402 0.38 12.54 0.39
CA VAL A 402 0.30 13.62 1.39
C VAL A 402 -0.82 14.61 1.03
N ALA A 403 -0.93 15.00 -0.24
CA ALA A 403 -1.96 15.94 -0.69
C ALA A 403 -3.37 15.38 -0.46
N VAL A 404 -3.59 14.11 -0.82
CA VAL A 404 -4.86 13.43 -0.56
C VAL A 404 -5.10 13.25 0.94
N TYR A 405 -4.06 12.92 1.72
CA TYR A 405 -4.21 12.77 3.15
C TYR A 405 -4.65 14.07 3.83
N ASP A 406 -4.00 15.19 3.51
CA ASP A 406 -4.38 16.53 3.97
C ASP A 406 -5.84 16.87 3.62
N GLU A 407 -6.26 16.58 2.39
CA GLU A 407 -7.64 16.79 1.97
C GLU A 407 -8.63 15.96 2.80
N MET A 408 -8.34 14.68 3.00
CA MET A 408 -9.23 13.76 3.73
C MET A 408 -9.30 14.09 5.22
N LEU A 409 -8.26 14.70 5.80
CA LEU A 409 -8.27 15.17 7.20
C LEU A 409 -9.33 16.24 7.48
N LEU A 410 -9.85 16.94 6.46
CA LEU A 410 -11.04 17.80 6.62
C LEU A 410 -12.25 17.03 7.15
N TYR A 411 -12.30 15.72 6.88
CA TYR A 411 -13.37 14.82 7.30
C TYR A 411 -12.94 13.87 8.42
N ARG A 412 -11.94 14.26 9.23
CA ARG A 412 -11.35 13.43 10.31
C ARG A 412 -12.38 12.68 11.17
N PRO A 413 -13.49 13.29 11.65
CA PRO A 413 -14.47 12.54 12.44
C PRO A 413 -15.07 11.32 11.71
N PHE A 414 -15.31 11.44 10.40
CA PHE A 414 -15.78 10.33 9.57
C PHE A 414 -14.69 9.27 9.39
N LEU A 415 -13.44 9.68 9.17
CA LEU A 415 -12.31 8.74 9.05
C LEU A 415 -12.05 7.95 10.33
N GLU A 416 -12.34 8.52 11.50
CA GLU A 416 -12.10 7.89 12.81
C GLU A 416 -13.26 7.00 13.27
N LYS A 417 -14.50 7.36 12.93
CA LYS A 417 -15.70 6.74 13.54
C LYS A 417 -16.77 6.34 12.52
N GLY A 418 -16.57 6.65 11.25
CA GLY A 418 -17.52 6.39 10.19
C GLY A 418 -17.51 4.92 9.76
N THR A 419 -18.66 4.45 9.29
CA THR A 419 -18.82 3.13 8.68
C THR A 419 -18.82 3.26 7.16
N PRO A 420 -18.04 2.44 6.42
CA PRO A 420 -18.10 2.40 4.96
C PRO A 420 -19.51 2.14 4.43
N LEU A 421 -19.88 2.84 3.37
CA LEU A 421 -21.19 2.76 2.71
C LEU A 421 -21.20 1.92 1.44
N GLN A 422 -20.09 1.90 0.71
CA GLN A 422 -19.95 1.19 -0.57
C GLN A 422 -18.58 0.55 -0.67
N LEU A 423 -18.59 -0.76 -0.92
CA LEU A 423 -17.41 -1.61 -1.03
C LEU A 423 -17.37 -2.38 -2.35
N SER A 424 -18.28 -2.10 -3.30
CA SER A 424 -18.24 -2.68 -4.63
C SER A 424 -16.91 -2.36 -5.33
N ILE A 425 -16.40 -3.34 -6.06
CA ILE A 425 -15.21 -3.22 -6.89
C ILE A 425 -15.72 -2.95 -8.31
N PRO A 426 -15.29 -1.88 -8.99
CA PRO A 426 -15.66 -1.68 -10.40
C PRO A 426 -15.09 -2.82 -11.25
N GLU A 427 -15.78 -3.20 -12.33
CA GLU A 427 -15.19 -4.09 -13.35
C GLU A 427 -13.95 -3.44 -13.99
N ILE A 428 -13.05 -4.25 -14.56
CA ILE A 428 -11.74 -3.80 -15.07
C ILE A 428 -11.84 -2.64 -16.07
N GLN A 429 -12.88 -2.63 -16.90
CA GLN A 429 -13.14 -1.58 -17.90
C GLN A 429 -14.55 -1.01 -17.68
N ALA A 430 -14.94 -0.83 -16.42
CA ALA A 430 -16.25 -0.30 -16.09
C ALA A 430 -16.36 1.17 -16.47
N ASP A 431 -17.29 1.46 -17.38
CA ASP A 431 -17.84 2.80 -17.54
C ASP A 431 -18.96 3.03 -16.51
N GLY A 432 -19.08 4.27 -16.04
CA GLY A 432 -20.16 4.69 -15.16
C GLY A 432 -19.71 5.25 -13.82
N PRO A 433 -20.67 5.53 -12.92
CA PRO A 433 -20.38 6.20 -11.67
C PRO A 433 -19.65 5.27 -10.69
N LEU A 434 -18.52 5.74 -10.16
CA LEU A 434 -17.86 5.13 -9.02
C LEU A 434 -18.09 6.01 -7.80
N TRP A 435 -18.52 5.41 -6.69
CA TRP A 435 -18.65 6.12 -5.43
C TRP A 435 -18.13 5.33 -4.23
N SER A 436 -17.74 6.06 -3.19
CA SER A 436 -17.44 5.52 -1.86
C SER A 436 -17.86 6.54 -0.82
N GLY A 437 -18.08 6.10 0.42
CA GLY A 437 -18.52 7.02 1.45
C GLY A 437 -18.43 6.45 2.85
N LEU A 438 -18.47 7.34 3.83
CA LEU A 438 -18.47 7.03 5.25
C LEU A 438 -19.70 7.64 5.89
N ARG A 439 -20.44 6.83 6.64
CA ARG A 439 -21.58 7.28 7.45
C ARG A 439 -21.16 7.43 8.90
N LEU A 440 -21.51 8.57 9.49
CA LEU A 440 -21.35 8.84 10.91
C LEU A 440 -22.68 9.36 11.46
N GLN A 441 -23.36 8.52 12.25
CA GLN A 441 -24.66 8.87 12.83
C GLN A 441 -25.69 9.29 11.75
N ASN A 442 -26.22 10.51 11.81
CA ASN A 442 -27.15 11.09 10.85
C ASN A 442 -26.45 11.90 9.74
N GLU A 443 -25.13 11.81 9.61
CA GLU A 443 -24.37 12.43 8.53
C GLU A 443 -23.61 11.39 7.69
N ALA A 444 -23.30 11.74 6.45
CA ALA A 444 -22.44 10.95 5.59
C ALA A 444 -21.58 11.85 4.70
N ILE A 445 -20.38 11.40 4.39
CA ILE A 445 -19.60 11.94 3.27
C ILE A 445 -19.60 10.92 2.15
N VAL A 446 -19.87 11.36 0.95
CA VAL A 446 -19.92 10.52 -0.25
C VAL A 446 -19.07 11.17 -1.32
N ARG A 447 -18.06 10.45 -1.80
CA ARG A 447 -17.28 10.87 -2.95
C ARG A 447 -17.71 10.10 -4.18
N MET A 448 -17.93 10.83 -5.27
CA MET A 448 -18.39 10.25 -6.53
C MET A 448 -17.62 10.86 -7.69
N PHE A 449 -17.27 10.04 -8.67
CA PHE A 449 -16.82 10.50 -9.98
C PHE A 449 -17.35 9.58 -11.08
N TRP A 450 -17.28 10.05 -12.32
CA TRP A 450 -17.67 9.24 -13.48
C TRP A 450 -16.45 8.58 -14.15
N GLN A 451 -16.47 7.27 -14.33
CA GLN A 451 -15.54 6.54 -15.19
C GLN A 451 -16.02 6.63 -16.64
N GLY A 452 -15.17 7.20 -17.49
CA GLY A 452 -15.48 7.52 -18.88
C GLY A 452 -16.44 8.69 -19.07
N GLN A 453 -17.32 8.63 -20.07
CA GLN A 453 -18.18 9.75 -20.44
C GLN A 453 -19.38 9.93 -19.49
N PRO A 454 -19.56 11.10 -18.84
CA PRO A 454 -20.64 11.33 -17.88
C PRO A 454 -22.04 11.17 -18.48
N GLN A 455 -22.87 10.32 -17.88
CA GLN A 455 -24.25 10.07 -18.34
C GLN A 455 -25.24 10.00 -17.17
N GLY A 456 -25.62 11.15 -16.63
CA GLY A 456 -26.77 11.25 -15.72
C GLY A 456 -26.44 11.16 -14.23
N ALA A 457 -27.39 10.64 -13.46
CA ALA A 457 -27.35 10.66 -12.00
C ALA A 457 -27.43 9.25 -11.41
N LEU A 458 -26.90 9.09 -10.20
CA LEU A 458 -26.95 7.85 -9.43
C LEU A 458 -27.79 8.05 -8.17
N THR A 459 -28.78 7.18 -7.97
CA THR A 459 -29.50 7.08 -6.70
C THR A 459 -28.73 6.17 -5.75
N ILE A 460 -28.42 6.69 -4.56
CA ILE A 460 -27.77 5.96 -3.49
C ILE A 460 -28.65 5.92 -2.24
N GLU A 461 -28.39 4.95 -1.37
CA GLU A 461 -29.11 4.74 -0.11
C GLU A 461 -28.11 4.72 1.06
N PRO A 462 -27.66 5.90 1.57
CA PRO A 462 -26.69 5.94 2.67
C PRO A 462 -27.30 5.52 4.02
N TRP A 463 -28.63 5.52 4.13
CA TRP A 463 -29.41 4.99 5.25
C TRP A 463 -30.54 4.11 4.73
N PRO A 464 -30.96 3.04 5.42
CA PRO A 464 -32.02 2.13 4.96
C PRO A 464 -33.36 2.78 4.58
N GLU A 465 -33.63 3.97 5.12
CA GLU A 465 -34.86 4.73 4.87
C GLU A 465 -34.61 6.04 4.11
N GLY A 466 -33.37 6.32 3.70
CA GLY A 466 -32.95 7.60 3.14
C GLY A 466 -32.27 7.41 1.79
N ARG A 467 -32.95 7.86 0.72
CA ARG A 467 -32.43 7.84 -0.64
C ARG A 467 -32.13 9.25 -1.13
N ILE A 468 -31.12 9.37 -1.98
CA ILE A 468 -30.80 10.60 -2.68
C ILE A 468 -30.24 10.31 -4.06
N THR A 469 -30.60 11.15 -5.03
CA THR A 469 -30.06 11.11 -6.38
C THR A 469 -29.00 12.20 -6.53
N LEU A 470 -27.78 11.81 -6.89
CA LEU A 470 -26.63 12.69 -7.04
C LEU A 470 -26.08 12.59 -8.46
N THR A 471 -25.61 13.70 -9.01
CA THR A 471 -24.94 13.74 -10.31
C THR A 471 -23.42 13.74 -10.12
N PRO A 472 -22.72 12.64 -10.42
CA PRO A 472 -21.27 12.59 -10.30
C PRO A 472 -20.60 13.51 -11.34
N PRO A 473 -19.61 14.33 -10.96
CA PRO A 473 -18.79 15.05 -11.93
C PRO A 473 -17.73 14.14 -12.56
N SER A 474 -17.11 14.59 -13.66
CA SER A 474 -16.00 13.88 -14.30
C SER A 474 -14.74 13.79 -13.43
N ARG A 475 -14.40 14.88 -12.71
CA ARG A 475 -13.18 14.99 -11.90
C ARG A 475 -13.35 14.62 -10.42
N GLY A 476 -14.51 14.14 -10.02
CA GLY A 476 -14.83 13.80 -8.63
C GLY A 476 -15.33 14.98 -7.78
N ALA A 477 -16.26 14.68 -6.87
CA ALA A 477 -16.70 15.60 -5.83
C ALA A 477 -17.08 14.84 -4.56
N THR A 478 -16.88 15.49 -3.41
CA THR A 478 -17.32 15.02 -2.10
C THR A 478 -18.60 15.76 -1.70
N PHE A 479 -19.67 15.00 -1.51
CA PHE A 479 -20.96 15.43 -1.01
C PHE A 479 -21.02 15.18 0.50
N HIS A 480 -21.38 16.20 1.27
CA HIS A 480 -21.74 16.04 2.69
C HIS A 480 -23.26 15.98 2.80
N LEU A 481 -23.76 14.88 3.35
CA LEU A 481 -25.17 14.56 3.42
C LEU A 481 -25.62 14.53 4.88
N ARG A 482 -26.87 14.92 5.11
CA ARG A 482 -27.54 14.80 6.41
C ARG A 482 -28.88 14.11 6.26
N PHE A 483 -29.16 13.15 7.15
CA PHE A 483 -30.42 12.44 7.24
C PHE A 483 -31.33 13.07 8.30
N ASN A 484 -32.53 13.45 7.90
CA ASN A 484 -33.61 13.83 8.79
C ASN A 484 -34.47 12.59 9.08
N LYS A 485 -34.43 12.13 10.34
CA LYS A 485 -35.18 10.94 10.77
C LYS A 485 -36.69 11.12 10.77
N GLU A 486 -37.18 12.33 11.06
CA GLU A 486 -38.62 12.62 11.15
C GLU A 486 -39.25 12.64 9.76
N GLU A 487 -38.58 13.26 8.80
CA GLU A 487 -39.03 13.36 7.41
C GLU A 487 -38.63 12.15 6.55
N LYS A 488 -37.77 11.27 7.09
CA LYS A 488 -37.10 10.19 6.33
C LYS A 488 -36.46 10.70 5.04
N SER A 489 -35.85 11.89 5.12
CA SER A 489 -35.31 12.62 3.97
C SER A 489 -33.79 12.79 4.09
N VAL A 490 -33.10 12.85 2.94
CA VAL A 490 -31.66 13.12 2.87
C VAL A 490 -31.45 14.45 2.17
N GLN A 491 -30.62 15.31 2.75
CA GLN A 491 -30.29 16.63 2.22
C GLN A 491 -28.79 16.75 1.96
N ILE A 492 -28.43 17.49 0.91
CA ILE A 492 -27.05 17.89 0.65
C ILE A 492 -26.74 19.11 1.52
N VAL A 493 -25.79 18.96 2.44
CA VAL A 493 -25.30 20.05 3.29
C VAL A 493 -24.26 20.88 2.54
N SER A 494 -23.34 20.21 1.84
CA SER A 494 -22.33 20.88 1.02
C SER A 494 -21.78 19.97 -0.08
N ILE A 495 -21.19 20.57 -1.11
CA ILE A 495 -20.50 19.88 -2.20
C ILE A 495 -19.12 20.50 -2.34
N LYS A 496 -18.09 19.66 -2.36
CA LYS A 496 -16.71 20.08 -2.60
C LYS A 496 -16.14 19.37 -3.84
N PRO A 497 -15.89 20.09 -4.95
CA PRO A 497 -15.21 19.52 -6.12
C PRO A 497 -13.72 19.29 -5.84
N SER A 498 -13.08 18.43 -6.65
CA SER A 498 -11.63 18.15 -6.64
C SER A 498 -10.75 19.35 -6.96
#